data_AF-A0A6N7GDR4-F1
#
_entry.id   AF-A0A6N7GDR4-F1
#
_cell.length_a   1.000
_cell.length_b   1.000
_cell.length_c   1.000
_cell.angle_alpha   90.00
_cell.angle_beta   90.00
_cell.angle_gamma   90.00
#
_symmetry.space_group_name_H-M   'P 1'
#
loop_
_entity.id
_entity.type
_entity.pdbx_description
1 polymer ?
#
loop_
_entity_poly.entity_id
_entity_poly.type
_entity_poly.pdbx_seq_one_letter_code
_entity_poly.pdbx_strand_id
1 'polypeptide(L)' 'PGESVELLSAELDAGSDQLDDAVRAFLSLALVDVGREREAVSVALTALVPHLPRYQRSLTNYARLLVDPTDPS' A
#
# COMPACT_ATOMS: atom_id res chain seq x y z
N PRO A 1 7.29 17.92 5.69
CA PRO A 1 6.23 16.89 5.81
C PRO A 1 6.14 16.09 4.50
N GLY A 2 6.38 14.77 4.53
CA GLY A 2 6.36 13.92 3.33
C GLY A 2 7.67 13.22 2.97
N GLU A 3 8.81 13.63 3.54
CA GLU A 3 10.13 13.01 3.28
C GLU A 3 10.13 11.49 3.53
N SER A 4 9.48 11.03 4.61
CA SER A 4 9.33 9.60 4.89
C SER A 4 8.55 8.86 3.79
N VAL A 5 7.54 9.49 3.19
CA VAL A 5 6.74 8.89 2.11
C VAL A 5 7.62 8.74 0.86
N GLU A 6 8.38 9.78 0.51
CA GLU A 6 9.29 9.74 -0.64
C GLU A 6 10.37 8.66 -0.49
N LEU A 7 11.00 8.60 0.70
CA LEU A 7 12.03 7.60 0.99
C LEU A 7 11.50 6.17 0.89
N LEU A 8 10.35 5.89 1.52
CA LEU A 8 9.78 4.54 1.56
C LEU A 8 9.22 4.11 0.21
N SER A 9 8.66 5.03 -0.58
CA SER A 9 8.26 4.74 -1.97
C SER A 9 9.47 4.45 -2.85
N ALA A 10 10.56 5.23 -2.70
CA ALA A 10 11.79 5.01 -3.46
C ALA A 10 12.44 3.66 -3.12
N GLU A 11 12.37 3.22 -1.86
CA GLU A 11 12.84 1.90 -1.45
C GLU A 11 12.07 0.77 -2.16
N LEU A 12 10.74 0.88 -2.25
CA LEU A 12 9.92 -0.11 -2.98
C LEU A 12 10.22 -0.14 -4.48
N ASP A 13 10.59 1.00 -5.07
CA ASP A 13 10.97 1.10 -6.48
C ASP A 13 12.39 0.58 -6.76
N ALA A 14 13.28 0.59 -5.76
CA ALA A 14 14.68 0.20 -5.91
C ALA A 14 14.88 -1.32 -6.05
N GLY A 15 13.91 -2.12 -5.59
CA GLY A 15 13.89 -3.57 -5.74
C GLY A 15 13.11 -4.26 -4.63
N SER A 16 12.51 -5.40 -4.93
CA SER A 16 11.75 -6.19 -3.95
C SER A 16 12.67 -7.12 -3.16
N ASP A 17 12.58 -7.07 -1.83
CA ASP A 17 13.31 -7.96 -0.93
C ASP A 17 12.46 -8.42 0.26
N GLN A 18 13.08 -9.00 1.29
CA GLN A 18 12.37 -9.51 2.48
C GLN A 18 11.79 -8.40 3.37
N LEU A 19 12.17 -7.15 3.16
CA LEU A 19 11.73 -6.00 3.95
C LEU A 19 10.50 -5.31 3.36
N ASP A 20 10.09 -5.67 2.15
CA ASP A 20 8.92 -5.17 1.43
C ASP A 20 7.68 -4.96 2.31
N ASP A 21 7.33 -5.94 3.14
CA ASP A 21 6.16 -5.86 4.02
C ASP A 21 6.35 -4.83 5.13
N ALA A 22 7.55 -4.75 5.69
CA ALA A 22 7.89 -3.73 6.68
C ALA A 22 7.86 -2.33 6.06
N VAL A 23 8.44 -2.16 4.86
CA VAL A 23 8.44 -0.89 4.12
C VAL A 23 7.01 -0.45 3.82
N ARG A 24 6.14 -1.36 3.35
CA ARG A 24 4.70 -1.06 3.11
C ARG A 24 3.96 -0.70 4.40
N ALA A 25 4.28 -1.33 5.53
CA ALA A 25 3.69 -0.98 6.82
C ALA A 25 4.07 0.44 7.26
N PHE A 26 5.36 0.80 7.20
CA PHE A 26 5.81 2.14 7.55
C PHE A 26 5.34 3.19 6.56
N LEU A 27 5.25 2.86 5.27
CA LEU A 27 4.71 3.75 4.24
C LEU A 27 3.24 4.08 4.53
N SER A 28 2.46 3.07 4.93
CA SER A 28 1.06 3.26 5.32
C SER A 28 0.93 4.23 6.50
N LEU A 29 1.77 4.10 7.53
CA LEU A 29 1.78 5.03 8.66
C LEU A 29 2.18 6.46 8.23
N ALA A 30 3.23 6.59 7.42
CA ALA A 30 3.68 7.88 6.91
C ALA A 30 2.61 8.58 6.05
N LEU A 31 1.83 7.81 5.28
CA LEU A 31 0.70 8.32 4.50
C LEU A 31 -0.43 8.84 5.40
N VAL A 32 -0.72 8.18 6.53
CA VAL A 32 -1.69 8.67 7.52
C VAL A 32 -1.23 10.01 8.12
N ASP A 33 0.04 10.12 8.49
CA ASP A 33 0.59 11.34 9.10
C ASP A 33 0.49 12.57 8.19
N VAL A 34 0.40 12.38 6.87
CA VAL A 34 0.24 13.46 5.88
C VAL A 34 -1.20 13.59 5.33
N GLY A 35 -2.19 12.90 5.92
CA GLY A 35 -3.60 13.00 5.51
C GLY A 35 -3.95 12.27 4.21
N ARG A 36 -3.22 11.19 3.88
CA ARG A 36 -3.45 10.33 2.70
C ARG A 36 -3.98 8.96 3.11
N GLU A 37 -5.00 8.93 3.96
CA GLU A 37 -5.47 7.70 4.64
C GLU A 37 -6.02 6.65 3.67
N ARG A 38 -6.70 7.07 2.59
CA ARG A 38 -7.21 6.11 1.58
C ARG A 38 -6.09 5.35 0.88
N GLU A 39 -4.99 6.04 0.59
CA GLU A 39 -3.82 5.44 0.00
C GLU A 39 -3.08 4.56 1.02
N ALA A 40 -2.98 5.00 2.27
CA ALA A 40 -2.43 4.19 3.35
C ALA A 40 -3.16 2.85 3.47
N VAL A 41 -4.50 2.86 3.46
CA VAL A 41 -5.30 1.64 3.51
C VAL A 41 -5.08 0.79 2.25
N SER A 42 -5.00 1.41 1.07
CA SER A 42 -4.70 0.70 -0.17
C SER A 42 -3.36 -0.06 -0.11
N VAL A 43 -2.29 0.60 0.38
CA VAL A 43 -0.97 0.01 0.56
C VAL A 43 -1.02 -1.15 1.55
N ALA A 44 -1.62 -0.95 2.73
CA ALA A 44 -1.73 -1.98 3.76
C ALA A 44 -2.52 -3.21 3.27
N LEU A 45 -3.66 -3.02 2.61
CA LEU A 45 -4.46 -4.12 2.09
C LEU A 45 -3.74 -4.88 0.98
N THR A 46 -3.03 -4.16 0.09
CA THR A 46 -2.22 -4.78 -0.97
C THR A 46 -1.09 -5.62 -0.38
N ALA A 47 -0.42 -5.14 0.67
CA ALA A 47 0.62 -5.90 1.38
C ALA A 47 0.09 -7.19 2.03
N LEU A 48 -1.18 -7.22 2.43
CA LEU A 48 -1.79 -8.43 2.99
C LEU A 48 -2.15 -9.48 1.93
N VAL A 49 -2.37 -9.10 0.66
CA VAL A 49 -2.84 -10.00 -0.40
C VAL A 49 -2.03 -11.32 -0.49
N PRO A 50 -0.68 -11.31 -0.52
CA PRO A 50 0.11 -12.54 -0.63
C PRO A 50 -0.08 -13.50 0.54
N HIS A 51 -0.45 -12.97 1.71
CA HIS A 51 -0.61 -13.71 2.96
C HIS A 51 -1.99 -14.35 3.11
N LEU A 52 -2.93 -14.04 2.21
CA LEU A 52 -4.30 -14.54 2.33
C LEU A 52 -4.49 -15.87 1.60
N PRO A 53 -5.03 -16.91 2.27
CA PRO A 53 -5.33 -18.19 1.63
C PRO A 53 -6.55 -18.12 0.69
N ARG A 54 -7.39 -17.08 0.80
CA ARG A 54 -8.59 -16.81 -0.03
C ARG A 54 -8.80 -15.31 -0.20
N TYR A 55 -9.66 -14.90 -1.13
CA TYR A 55 -10.07 -13.51 -1.36
C TYR A 55 -8.98 -12.55 -1.86
N GLN A 56 -7.82 -13.05 -2.32
CA GLN A 56 -6.75 -12.23 -2.90
C GLN A 56 -7.26 -11.27 -3.99
N ARG A 57 -8.04 -11.80 -4.95
CA ARG A 57 -8.64 -11.00 -6.03
C ARG A 57 -9.59 -9.91 -5.50
N SER A 58 -10.47 -10.27 -4.57
CA SER A 58 -11.42 -9.32 -3.98
C SER A 58 -10.69 -8.22 -3.23
N LEU A 59 -9.70 -8.57 -2.41
CA LEU A 59 -8.96 -7.58 -1.63
C LEU A 59 -8.09 -6.68 -2.51
N THR A 60 -7.46 -7.24 -3.55
CA THR A 60 -6.75 -6.45 -4.58
C THR A 60 -7.67 -5.42 -5.22
N ASN A 61 -8.89 -5.82 -5.59
CA ASN A 61 -9.86 -4.91 -6.19
C ASN A 61 -10.30 -3.80 -5.21
N TYR A 62 -10.59 -4.13 -3.95
CA TYR A 62 -10.94 -3.12 -2.96
C TYR A 62 -9.79 -2.16 -2.66
N ALA A 63 -8.56 -2.67 -2.54
CA ALA A 63 -7.38 -1.83 -2.36
C ALA A 63 -7.22 -0.83 -3.51
N ARG A 64 -7.40 -1.28 -4.75
CA ARG A 64 -7.35 -0.42 -5.94
C ARG A 64 -8.46 0.64 -5.95
N LEU A 65 -9.70 0.26 -5.63
CA LEU A 65 -10.85 1.19 -5.62
C LEU A 65 -10.75 2.31 -4.58
N LEU A 66 -9.90 2.14 -3.55
CA LEU A 66 -9.64 3.22 -2.57
C LEU A 66 -8.86 4.39 -3.19
N VAL A 67 -8.02 4.13 -4.19
CA VAL A 67 -7.18 5.14 -4.86
C VAL A 67 -7.71 5.52 -6.24
N ASP A 68 -8.41 4.61 -6.91
CA ASP A 68 -9.16 4.89 -8.15
C ASP A 68 -10.60 4.36 -8.05
N PRO A 69 -11.54 5.17 -7.51
CA PRO A 69 -12.92 4.74 -7.30
C PRO A 69 -13.72 4.54 -8.60
N THR A 70 -13.20 5.00 -9.74
CA THR A 70 -13.90 4.97 -11.03
C THR A 70 -13.42 3.86 -11.97
N ASP A 71 -12.39 3.13 -11.57
CA ASP A 71 -11.80 2.09 -12.42
C ASP A 71 -12.76 0.90 -12.61
N PRO A 72 -13.17 0.59 -13.85
CA PRO A 72 -14.26 -0.34 -14.14
C PRO A 72 -13.93 -1.84 -13.96
N SER A 73 -12.67 -2.23 -13.75
CA SER A 73 -12.18 -3.62 -13.50
C SER A 73 -12.92 -4.78 -14.17
#